data_AF-A0A3M2AFP1-F1
#
_entry.id   AF-A0A3M2AFP1-F1
#
_cell.length_a   1.000
_cell.length_b   1.000
_cell.length_c   1.000
_cell.angle_alpha   90.00
_cell.angle_beta   90.00
_cell.angle_gamma   90.00
#
_symmetry.space_group_name_H-M   'P 1'
#
loop_
_entity.id
_entity.type
_entity.pdbx_description
1 polymer ?
#
loop_
_entity_poly.entity_id
_entity_poly.type
_entity_poly.pdbx_seq_one_letter_code
_entity_poly.pdbx_strand_id
1 'polypeptide(L)'
;MAKSPQKQPVTGWQRTLVIGIDQFIYLFSKHWLAVFNSVIAIYVALPILAPVLMHAGIERPARIIYTIYSPMCHQMASRSFFLFGEQYAYPREIAPTSLKPIEAYLDDIPEFAGVPESNWVAFTLAARAFLGNSQMGYKMALCERDIGIYGAVLLGGLLYAVLRKRVKPLPVVAFVLVGMGPIGLDGFSQLFGYYALPIDGSEPSGFTAVLHMIFPLRESTPFLRLFTGMLFGLMLVWLAYPRIEEGMRQTRMELERKLGRINALPFRKG
;
A
#
# COMPACT_ATOMS: atom_id res chain seq x y z
N MET A 1 23.30 30.66 39.04
CA MET A 1 22.23 30.10 38.18
C MET A 1 21.86 31.13 37.13
N ALA A 2 22.23 30.92 35.86
CA ALA A 2 21.84 31.81 34.77
C ALA A 2 20.33 31.66 34.50
N LYS A 3 19.58 32.77 34.57
CA LYS A 3 18.16 32.79 34.16
C LYS A 3 18.09 32.36 32.71
N SER A 4 17.33 31.30 32.43
CA SER A 4 16.98 30.92 31.05
C SER A 4 16.37 32.13 30.33
N PRO A 5 16.84 32.47 29.11
CA PRO A 5 16.39 33.67 28.41
C PRO A 5 14.87 33.66 28.23
N GLN A 6 14.25 34.75 28.65
CA GLN A 6 12.81 34.95 28.54
C GLN A 6 12.46 35.04 27.05
N LYS A 7 11.74 34.04 26.51
CA LYS A 7 11.30 34.05 25.12
C LYS A 7 10.43 35.28 24.87
N GLN A 8 10.84 36.14 23.93
CA GLN A 8 10.05 37.31 23.56
C GLN A 8 8.67 36.87 23.04
N PRO A 9 7.58 37.49 23.49
CA PRO A 9 6.24 37.16 23.01
C PRO A 9 6.12 37.54 21.52
N VAL A 10 5.70 36.58 20.69
CA VAL A 10 5.34 36.83 19.29
C VAL A 10 4.15 37.79 19.23
N THR A 11 4.20 38.82 18.38
CA THR A 11 3.19 39.87 18.25
C THR A 11 2.65 39.97 16.82
N GLY A 12 1.54 40.69 16.64
CA GLY A 12 0.93 40.96 15.33
C GLY A 12 0.54 39.69 14.56
N TRP A 13 0.81 39.68 13.25
CA TRP A 13 0.49 38.58 12.35
C TRP A 13 1.13 37.24 12.75
N GLN A 14 2.35 37.27 13.31
CA GLN A 14 3.05 36.07 13.77
C GLN A 14 2.27 35.38 14.90
N ARG A 15 1.70 36.16 15.84
CA ARG A 15 0.87 35.62 16.92
C ARG A 15 -0.38 34.93 16.36
N THR A 16 -1.08 35.59 15.43
CA THR A 16 -2.29 35.04 14.81
C THR A 16 -1.99 33.75 14.06
N LEU A 17 -0.90 33.72 13.30
CA LEU A 17 -0.46 32.53 12.57
C LEU A 17 -0.13 31.37 13.51
N VAL A 18 0.62 31.61 14.59
CA VAL A 18 0.94 30.57 15.58
C VAL A 18 -0.33 30.02 16.24
N ILE A 19 -1.29 30.87 16.59
CA ILE A 19 -2.57 30.43 17.16
C ILE A 19 -3.33 29.57 16.15
N GLY A 20 -3.39 29.98 14.88
CA GLY A 20 -4.04 29.20 13.82
C GLY A 20 -3.41 27.82 13.63
N ILE A 21 -2.08 27.73 13.65
CA ILE A 21 -1.35 26.46 13.58
C ILE A 21 -1.65 25.59 14.81
N ASP A 22 -1.57 26.16 16.02
CA ASP A 22 -1.89 25.43 17.25
C ASP A 22 -3.33 24.88 17.24
N GLN A 23 -4.29 25.67 16.77
CA GLN A 23 -5.69 25.23 16.61
C GLN A 23 -5.82 24.11 15.58
N PHE A 24 -5.16 24.23 14.43
CA PHE A 24 -5.14 23.18 13.42
C PHE A 24 -4.56 21.87 13.97
N ILE A 25 -3.40 21.92 14.63
CA ILE A 25 -2.76 20.74 15.25
C ILE A 25 -3.67 20.15 16.34
N TYR A 26 -4.34 20.99 17.13
CA TYR A 26 -5.29 20.52 18.13
C TYR A 26 -6.45 19.75 17.47
N LEU A 27 -7.06 20.31 16.43
CA LEU A 27 -8.13 19.64 15.68
C LEU A 27 -7.66 18.33 15.03
N PHE A 28 -6.48 18.35 14.41
CA PHE A 28 -5.87 17.17 13.82
C PHE A 28 -5.63 16.10 14.90
N SER A 29 -5.03 16.44 16.05
CA SER A 29 -4.80 15.49 17.15
C SER A 29 -6.09 14.87 17.71
N LYS A 30 -7.22 15.60 17.63
CA LYS A 30 -8.54 15.11 18.05
C LYS A 30 -9.16 14.17 17.02
N HIS A 31 -8.92 14.41 15.73
CA HIS A 31 -9.56 13.71 14.61
C HIS A 31 -8.60 12.86 13.76
N TRP A 32 -7.37 12.63 14.23
CA TRP A 32 -6.28 11.99 13.47
C TRP A 32 -6.71 10.65 12.86
N LEU A 33 -7.44 9.83 13.62
CA LEU A 33 -7.88 8.51 13.17
C LEU A 33 -8.89 8.60 12.01
N ALA A 34 -9.79 9.59 12.06
CA ALA A 34 -10.74 9.84 10.97
C ALA A 34 -10.01 10.34 9.72
N VAL A 35 -9.02 11.22 9.89
CA VAL A 35 -8.19 11.71 8.79
C VAL A 35 -7.43 10.54 8.15
N PHE A 36 -6.76 9.71 8.96
CA PHE A 36 -5.98 8.56 8.47
C PHE A 36 -6.87 7.56 7.74
N ASN A 37 -8.01 7.18 8.33
CA ASN A 37 -8.98 6.29 7.70
C ASN A 37 -9.55 6.87 6.40
N SER A 38 -9.78 8.19 6.32
CA SER A 38 -10.29 8.83 5.11
C SER A 38 -9.24 8.82 3.99
N VAL A 39 -8.00 9.16 4.31
CA VAL A 39 -6.89 9.15 3.35
C VAL A 39 -6.68 7.74 2.81
N ILE A 40 -6.63 6.73 3.68
CA ILE A 40 -6.42 5.34 3.23
C ILE A 40 -7.65 4.78 2.49
N ALA A 41 -8.87 5.18 2.85
CA ALA A 41 -10.07 4.80 2.10
C ALA A 41 -10.03 5.32 0.66
N ILE A 42 -9.64 6.58 0.46
CA ILE A 42 -9.45 7.15 -0.88
C ILE A 42 -8.33 6.39 -1.62
N TYR A 43 -7.21 6.12 -0.94
CA TYR A 43 -6.07 5.40 -1.52
C TYR A 43 -6.41 3.98 -1.98
N VAL A 44 -7.30 3.28 -1.27
CA VAL A 44 -7.75 1.92 -1.66
C VAL A 44 -8.88 1.97 -2.70
N ALA A 45 -9.78 2.95 -2.61
CA ALA A 45 -10.91 3.06 -3.52
C ALA A 45 -10.50 3.41 -4.95
N LEU A 46 -9.52 4.29 -5.14
CA LEU A 46 -9.09 4.72 -6.48
C LEU A 46 -8.56 3.56 -7.36
N PRO A 47 -7.67 2.67 -6.88
CA PRO A 47 -7.22 1.51 -7.65
C PRO A 47 -8.32 0.52 -8.05
N ILE A 48 -9.38 0.42 -7.25
CA ILE A 48 -10.58 -0.37 -7.55
C ILE A 48 -11.48 0.37 -8.55
N LEU A 49 -11.54 1.70 -8.48
CA LEU A 49 -12.30 2.53 -9.40
C LEU A 49 -11.72 2.53 -10.82
N ALA A 50 -10.40 2.39 -10.99
CA ALA A 50 -9.75 2.35 -12.30
C ALA A 50 -10.36 1.31 -13.27
N PRO A 51 -10.49 0.02 -12.92
CA PRO A 51 -11.14 -0.96 -13.79
C PRO A 51 -12.64 -0.73 -13.98
N VAL A 52 -13.34 -0.11 -13.01
CA VAL A 52 -14.76 0.29 -13.16
C VAL A 52 -14.90 1.36 -14.25
N LEU A 53 -14.02 2.35 -14.25
CA LEU A 53 -13.99 3.40 -15.26
C LEU A 53 -13.63 2.87 -16.65
N MET A 54 -12.67 1.93 -16.73
CA MET A 54 -12.34 1.26 -17.98
C MET A 54 -13.54 0.50 -18.55
N HIS A 55 -14.23 -0.28 -17.71
CA HIS A 55 -15.43 -1.03 -18.12
C HIS A 55 -16.57 -0.11 -18.58
N ALA A 56 -16.72 1.06 -17.96
CA ALA A 56 -17.69 2.08 -18.37
C ALA A 56 -17.29 2.87 -19.63
N GLY A 57 -16.14 2.58 -20.26
CA GLY A 57 -15.61 3.33 -21.41
C GLY A 57 -15.03 4.71 -21.06
N ILE A 58 -14.86 5.01 -19.77
CA ILE A 58 -14.34 6.30 -19.26
C ILE A 58 -12.81 6.18 -19.11
N GLU A 59 -12.12 6.00 -20.23
CA GLU A 59 -10.69 5.62 -20.22
C GLU A 59 -9.76 6.70 -19.68
N ARG A 60 -9.97 7.97 -20.04
CA ARG A 60 -9.03 9.05 -19.69
C ARG A 60 -8.86 9.19 -18.16
N PRO A 61 -9.94 9.32 -17.36
CA PRO A 61 -9.84 9.27 -15.90
C PRO A 61 -9.20 7.98 -15.36
N ALA A 62 -9.52 6.81 -15.93
CA ALA A 62 -8.93 5.54 -15.50
C ALA A 62 -7.40 5.52 -15.68
N ARG A 63 -6.91 5.96 -16.85
CA ARG A 63 -5.49 6.03 -17.17
C ARG A 63 -4.73 7.00 -16.26
N ILE A 64 -5.35 8.08 -15.82
CA ILE A 64 -4.78 8.98 -14.81
C ILE A 64 -4.56 8.23 -13.49
N ILE A 65 -5.53 7.45 -13.03
CA ILE A 65 -5.39 6.63 -11.82
C ILE A 65 -4.23 5.64 -12.00
N TYR A 66 -4.20 4.85 -13.08
CA TYR A 66 -3.09 3.93 -13.33
C TYR A 66 -1.73 4.63 -13.31
N THR A 67 -1.64 5.80 -13.93
CA THR A 67 -0.40 6.61 -13.99
C THR A 67 0.06 7.05 -12.61
N ILE A 68 -0.83 7.60 -11.79
CA ILE A 68 -0.51 8.07 -10.44
C ILE A 68 0.01 6.93 -9.55
N TYR A 69 -0.53 5.71 -9.72
CA TYR A 69 -0.14 4.56 -8.90
C TYR A 69 1.07 3.77 -9.45
N SER A 70 1.47 3.97 -10.71
CA SER A 70 2.58 3.25 -11.36
C SER A 70 3.95 3.38 -10.66
N PRO A 71 4.31 4.51 -10.01
CA PRO A 71 5.53 4.56 -9.21
C PRO A 71 5.40 3.87 -7.84
N MET A 72 4.19 3.71 -7.32
CA MET A 72 3.93 3.10 -6.01
C MET A 72 3.83 1.58 -6.10
N CYS A 73 3.35 1.07 -7.23
CA CYS A 73 3.18 -0.33 -7.50
C CYS A 73 3.57 -0.63 -8.94
N HIS A 74 4.15 -1.80 -9.17
CA HIS A 74 4.43 -2.23 -10.52
C HIS A 74 3.17 -2.54 -11.34
N GLN A 75 2.02 -2.81 -10.72
CA GLN A 75 0.74 -3.05 -11.42
C GLN A 75 0.84 -4.16 -12.50
N MET A 76 1.67 -5.17 -12.28
CA MET A 76 1.81 -6.25 -13.25
C MET A 76 0.49 -7.02 -13.35
N ALA A 77 0.00 -7.22 -14.57
CA ALA A 77 -1.21 -7.99 -14.84
C ALA A 77 -1.19 -9.36 -14.14
N SER A 78 -0.05 -10.06 -14.14
CA SER A 78 0.10 -11.36 -13.46
C SER A 78 0.03 -11.34 -11.93
N ARG A 79 -0.05 -10.15 -11.32
CA ARG A 79 -0.08 -9.94 -9.86
C ARG A 79 -1.16 -8.97 -9.41
N SER A 80 -2.12 -8.65 -10.27
CA SER A 80 -3.23 -7.74 -9.97
C SER A 80 -4.55 -8.49 -10.04
N PHE A 81 -5.50 -8.10 -9.19
CA PHE A 81 -6.89 -8.53 -9.37
C PHE A 81 -7.48 -7.87 -10.60
N PHE A 82 -8.37 -8.60 -11.28
CA PHE A 82 -9.16 -8.12 -12.41
C PHE A 82 -10.62 -8.02 -12.03
N LEU A 83 -11.31 -7.03 -12.57
CA LEU A 83 -12.75 -6.88 -12.48
C LEU A 83 -13.37 -6.96 -13.88
N PHE A 84 -14.60 -7.48 -13.97
CA PHE A 84 -15.37 -7.60 -15.22
C PHE A 84 -14.77 -8.54 -16.27
N GLY A 85 -14.03 -9.56 -15.82
CA GLY A 85 -13.44 -10.59 -16.68
C GLY A 85 -13.89 -12.00 -16.34
N GLU A 86 -13.36 -12.98 -17.07
CA GLU A 86 -13.59 -14.42 -16.84
C GLU A 86 -13.10 -14.90 -15.45
N GLN A 87 -12.04 -14.27 -14.90
CA GLN A 87 -11.43 -14.63 -13.62
C GLN A 87 -11.08 -13.38 -12.81
N TYR A 88 -10.95 -13.55 -11.49
CA TYR A 88 -10.53 -12.46 -10.60
C TYR A 88 -9.01 -12.18 -10.64
N ALA A 89 -8.20 -13.09 -11.19
CA ALA A 89 -6.75 -12.94 -11.34
C ALA A 89 -6.22 -13.88 -12.44
N TYR A 90 -5.11 -13.50 -13.04
CA TYR A 90 -4.43 -14.25 -14.12
C TYR A 90 -2.94 -14.40 -13.80
N PRO A 91 -2.57 -15.26 -12.83
CA PRO A 91 -1.18 -15.41 -12.42
C PRO A 91 -0.33 -16.07 -13.51
N ARG A 92 1.00 -16.05 -13.33
CA ARG A 92 1.93 -16.82 -14.19
C ARG A 92 1.66 -18.31 -14.06
N GLU A 93 1.96 -19.10 -15.10
CA GLU A 93 1.82 -20.56 -15.09
C GLU A 93 2.65 -21.24 -13.99
N ILE A 94 3.82 -20.68 -13.67
CA ILE A 94 4.70 -21.13 -12.60
C ILE A 94 4.13 -20.90 -11.17
N ALA A 95 3.00 -20.21 -11.02
CA ALA A 95 2.33 -20.05 -9.74
C ALA A 95 1.46 -21.29 -9.45
N PRO A 96 1.56 -21.91 -8.26
CA PRO A 96 0.86 -23.16 -7.96
C PRO A 96 -0.63 -22.91 -7.64
N THR A 97 -1.45 -22.73 -8.67
CA THR A 97 -2.88 -22.44 -8.58
C THR A 97 -3.67 -23.11 -9.71
N SER A 98 -4.98 -23.23 -9.54
CA SER A 98 -5.90 -23.77 -10.55
C SER A 98 -6.48 -22.70 -11.49
N LEU A 99 -6.07 -21.44 -11.35
CA LEU A 99 -6.50 -20.34 -12.23
C LEU A 99 -5.83 -20.49 -13.59
N LYS A 100 -6.56 -20.15 -14.67
CA LYS A 100 -5.97 -20.13 -16.01
C LYS A 100 -4.89 -19.03 -16.05
N PRO A 101 -3.65 -19.37 -16.44
CA PRO A 101 -2.53 -18.44 -16.36
C PRO A 101 -2.61 -17.36 -17.45
N ILE A 102 -1.91 -16.24 -17.25
CA ILE A 102 -1.84 -15.16 -18.24
C ILE A 102 -1.19 -15.61 -19.56
N GLU A 103 -0.28 -16.59 -19.49
CA GLU A 103 0.38 -17.23 -20.63
C GLU A 103 -0.63 -17.78 -21.65
N ALA A 104 -1.79 -18.26 -21.18
CA ALA A 104 -2.84 -18.80 -22.03
C ALA A 104 -3.66 -17.72 -22.80
N TYR A 105 -3.28 -16.45 -22.70
CA TYR A 105 -3.94 -15.31 -23.35
C TYR A 105 -2.96 -14.43 -24.14
N LEU A 106 -1.66 -14.72 -24.15
CA LEU A 106 -0.64 -13.78 -24.68
C LEU A 106 -0.82 -13.48 -26.17
N ASP A 107 -1.23 -14.46 -26.97
CA ASP A 107 -1.44 -14.31 -28.41
C ASP A 107 -2.54 -13.27 -28.73
N ASP A 108 -3.50 -13.08 -27.83
CA ASP A 108 -4.62 -12.14 -27.98
C ASP A 108 -4.32 -10.76 -27.37
N ILE A 109 -3.13 -10.56 -26.77
CA ILE A 109 -2.76 -9.33 -26.08
C ILE A 109 -1.66 -8.60 -26.86
N PRO A 110 -1.97 -7.45 -27.52
CA PRO A 110 -0.99 -6.71 -28.31
C PRO A 110 0.29 -6.32 -27.56
N GLU A 111 0.19 -6.02 -26.26
CA GLU A 111 1.34 -5.67 -25.41
C GLU A 111 2.35 -6.80 -25.25
N PHE A 112 1.95 -8.06 -25.48
CA PHE A 112 2.84 -9.23 -25.42
C PHE A 112 3.27 -9.73 -26.81
N ALA A 113 2.85 -9.08 -27.90
CA ALA A 113 3.22 -9.50 -29.24
C ALA A 113 4.75 -9.49 -29.43
N GLY A 114 5.32 -10.67 -29.71
CA GLY A 114 6.76 -10.85 -29.91
C GLY A 114 7.60 -10.77 -28.63
N VAL A 115 6.98 -10.84 -27.44
CA VAL A 115 7.68 -10.86 -26.15
C VAL A 115 7.95 -12.31 -25.74
N PRO A 116 9.22 -12.76 -25.69
CA PRO A 116 9.54 -14.11 -25.24
C PRO A 116 9.22 -14.29 -23.76
N GLU A 117 8.56 -15.39 -23.40
CA GLU A 117 8.21 -15.69 -22.00
C GLU A 117 9.42 -15.85 -21.09
N SER A 118 10.56 -16.29 -21.64
CA SER A 118 11.83 -16.45 -20.93
C SER A 118 12.49 -15.10 -20.59
N ASN A 119 12.17 -14.03 -21.33
CA ASN A 119 12.68 -12.71 -21.05
C ASN A 119 11.81 -12.03 -19.98
N TRP A 120 12.17 -12.24 -18.72
CA TRP A 120 11.39 -11.76 -17.57
C TRP A 120 11.25 -10.23 -17.53
N VAL A 121 12.23 -9.48 -18.05
CA VAL A 121 12.18 -8.00 -18.10
C VAL A 121 11.16 -7.53 -19.12
N ALA A 122 11.24 -8.04 -20.35
CA ALA A 122 10.30 -7.70 -21.41
C ALA A 122 8.88 -8.12 -21.03
N PHE A 123 8.73 -9.34 -20.49
CA PHE A 123 7.46 -9.82 -19.96
C PHE A 123 6.90 -8.90 -18.87
N THR A 124 7.75 -8.49 -17.92
CA THR A 124 7.33 -7.57 -16.84
C THR A 124 6.82 -6.27 -17.43
N LEU A 125 7.55 -5.65 -18.36
CA LEU A 125 7.14 -4.39 -18.98
C LEU A 125 5.81 -4.52 -19.74
N ALA A 126 5.62 -5.60 -20.51
CA ALA A 126 4.36 -5.91 -21.17
C ALA A 126 3.20 -6.08 -20.16
N ALA A 127 3.42 -6.85 -19.10
CA ALA A 127 2.44 -7.05 -18.03
C ALA A 127 2.09 -5.75 -17.28
N ARG A 128 3.03 -4.80 -17.18
CA ARG A 128 2.76 -3.46 -16.65
C ARG A 128 1.91 -2.64 -17.59
N ALA A 129 2.17 -2.69 -18.90
CA ALA A 129 1.46 -1.93 -19.92
C ALA A 129 0.01 -2.40 -20.11
N PHE A 130 -0.22 -3.72 -20.12
CA PHE A 130 -1.55 -4.31 -20.34
C PHE A 130 -2.52 -3.93 -19.21
N LEU A 131 -3.55 -3.12 -19.52
CA LEU A 131 -4.56 -2.69 -18.54
C LEU A 131 -5.76 -3.64 -18.43
N GLY A 132 -5.98 -4.48 -19.44
CA GLY A 132 -7.15 -5.33 -19.56
C GLY A 132 -7.88 -5.20 -20.89
N ASN A 133 -8.84 -6.10 -21.11
CA ASN A 133 -9.68 -6.17 -22.30
C ASN A 133 -11.06 -6.74 -21.94
N SER A 134 -11.95 -6.92 -22.93
CA SER A 134 -13.31 -7.43 -22.70
C SER A 134 -13.36 -8.88 -22.20
N GLN A 135 -12.33 -9.68 -22.43
CA GLN A 135 -12.27 -11.07 -22.02
C GLN A 135 -11.75 -11.21 -20.59
N MET A 136 -10.58 -10.62 -20.33
CA MET A 136 -9.90 -10.69 -19.03
C MET A 136 -10.45 -9.69 -18.02
N GLY A 137 -11.29 -8.76 -18.46
CA GLY A 137 -11.65 -7.60 -17.67
C GLY A 137 -10.48 -6.64 -17.54
N TYR A 138 -10.54 -5.75 -16.54
CA TYR A 138 -9.53 -4.72 -16.30
C TYR A 138 -8.86 -4.91 -14.94
N LYS A 139 -7.54 -4.76 -14.90
CA LYS A 139 -6.76 -4.94 -13.68
C LYS A 139 -6.95 -3.78 -12.71
N MET A 140 -6.81 -4.00 -11.41
CA MET A 140 -6.70 -2.90 -10.45
C MET A 140 -5.39 -2.13 -10.62
N ALA A 141 -5.38 -0.84 -10.26
CA ALA A 141 -4.17 0.00 -10.31
C ALA A 141 -3.15 -0.28 -9.18
N LEU A 142 -3.34 -1.36 -8.44
CA LEU A 142 -2.42 -1.89 -7.43
C LEU A 142 -2.35 -3.42 -7.57
N CYS A 143 -1.24 -4.01 -7.12
CA CYS A 143 -1.11 -5.45 -7.06
C CYS A 143 -1.93 -6.05 -5.90
N GLU A 144 -2.17 -7.36 -5.96
CA GLU A 144 -2.91 -8.13 -4.96
C GLU A 144 -2.34 -7.93 -3.54
N ARG A 145 -1.01 -7.86 -3.43
CA ARG A 145 -0.30 -7.63 -2.16
C ARG A 145 -0.57 -6.24 -1.61
N ASP A 146 -0.48 -5.21 -2.43
CA ASP A 146 -0.70 -3.81 -2.01
C ASP A 146 -2.17 -3.58 -1.64
N ILE A 147 -3.11 -4.14 -2.42
CA ILE A 147 -4.53 -4.18 -2.05
C ILE A 147 -4.72 -4.84 -0.68
N GLY A 148 -4.03 -5.96 -0.43
CA GLY A 148 -4.03 -6.62 0.88
C GLY A 148 -3.52 -5.72 2.00
N ILE A 149 -2.35 -5.09 1.82
CA ILE A 149 -1.73 -4.20 2.82
C ILE A 149 -2.66 -3.03 3.14
N TYR A 150 -3.03 -2.24 2.14
CA TYR A 150 -3.77 -1.00 2.35
C TYR A 150 -5.23 -1.25 2.73
N GLY A 151 -5.85 -2.32 2.19
CA GLY A 151 -7.16 -2.79 2.62
C GLY A 151 -7.18 -3.23 4.09
N ALA A 152 -6.13 -3.94 4.53
CA ALA A 152 -5.96 -4.29 5.93
C ALA A 152 -5.66 -3.08 6.82
N VAL A 153 -4.92 -2.08 6.35
CA VAL A 153 -4.71 -0.83 7.10
C VAL A 153 -6.03 -0.11 7.30
N LEU A 154 -6.87 0.01 6.26
CA LEU A 154 -8.21 0.58 6.38
C LEU A 154 -9.08 -0.20 7.37
N LEU A 155 -9.19 -1.52 7.19
CA LEU A 155 -9.99 -2.37 8.07
C LEU A 155 -9.48 -2.32 9.52
N GLY A 156 -8.17 -2.45 9.70
CA GLY A 156 -7.52 -2.34 11.00
C GLY A 156 -7.77 -0.99 11.66
N GLY A 157 -7.74 0.11 10.91
CA GLY A 157 -8.02 1.45 11.41
C GLY A 157 -9.48 1.66 11.80
N LEU A 158 -10.42 1.06 11.06
CA LEU A 158 -11.85 1.04 11.43
C LEU A 158 -12.09 0.19 12.68
N LEU A 159 -11.49 -1.00 12.77
CA LEU A 159 -11.54 -1.84 13.96
C LEU A 159 -10.92 -1.15 15.18
N TYR A 160 -9.78 -0.48 14.99
CA TYR A 160 -9.13 0.29 16.03
C TYR A 160 -10.02 1.43 16.54
N ALA A 161 -10.79 2.11 15.68
CA ALA A 161 -11.71 3.15 16.12
C ALA A 161 -12.71 2.67 17.19
N VAL A 162 -13.15 1.42 17.07
CA VAL A 162 -14.07 0.77 18.02
C VAL A 162 -13.31 0.21 19.24
N LEU A 163 -12.15 -0.39 19.02
CA LEU A 163 -11.42 -1.15 20.04
C LEU A 163 -10.35 -0.35 20.79
N ARG A 164 -10.02 0.88 20.39
CA ARG A 164 -8.85 1.67 20.87
C ARG A 164 -8.72 1.80 22.38
N LYS A 165 -9.80 1.68 23.14
CA LYS A 165 -9.75 1.73 24.63
C LYS A 165 -9.17 0.46 25.26
N ARG A 166 -9.10 -0.65 24.53
CA ARG A 166 -8.69 -1.98 25.03
C ARG A 166 -7.41 -2.51 24.37
N VAL A 167 -6.99 -1.94 23.24
CA VAL A 167 -5.84 -2.41 22.46
C VAL A 167 -4.55 -1.92 23.10
N LYS A 168 -3.65 -2.84 23.47
CA LYS A 168 -2.28 -2.54 23.88
C LYS A 168 -1.35 -2.52 22.66
N PRO A 169 -0.26 -1.73 22.66
CA PRO A 169 0.72 -1.72 21.58
C PRO A 169 1.32 -3.10 21.34
N LEU A 170 1.37 -3.52 20.08
CA LEU A 170 2.05 -4.77 19.69
C LEU A 170 3.56 -4.66 19.99
N PRO A 171 4.21 -5.71 20.55
CA PRO A 171 5.66 -5.76 20.66
C PRO A 171 6.31 -5.74 19.27
N VAL A 172 7.41 -4.98 19.11
CA VAL A 172 8.10 -4.84 17.81
C VAL A 172 8.57 -6.19 17.26
N VAL A 173 9.03 -7.09 18.13
CA VAL A 173 9.46 -8.44 17.74
C VAL A 173 8.31 -9.25 17.13
N ALA A 174 7.10 -9.16 17.70
CA ALA A 174 5.93 -9.85 17.12
C ALA A 174 5.58 -9.30 15.73
N PHE A 175 5.68 -7.97 15.53
CA PHE A 175 5.52 -7.36 14.21
C PHE A 175 6.58 -7.85 13.22
N VAL A 176 7.85 -7.91 13.62
CA VAL A 176 8.94 -8.36 12.75
C VAL A 176 8.75 -9.82 12.35
N LEU A 177 8.47 -10.71 13.30
CA LEU A 177 8.37 -12.14 13.03
C LEU A 177 7.08 -12.53 12.30
N VAL A 178 5.94 -11.96 12.71
CA VAL A 178 4.62 -12.37 12.20
C VAL A 178 4.11 -11.44 11.10
N GLY A 179 4.32 -10.13 11.22
CA GLY A 179 3.89 -9.14 10.23
C GLY A 179 4.85 -9.07 9.04
N MET A 180 6.14 -8.82 9.30
CA MET A 180 7.16 -8.69 8.24
C MET A 180 7.69 -10.03 7.74
N GLY A 181 7.81 -11.03 8.60
CA GLY A 181 8.42 -12.33 8.26
C GLY A 181 7.79 -12.97 7.02
N PRO A 182 6.47 -13.24 6.99
CA PRO A 182 5.83 -13.93 5.87
C PRO A 182 5.91 -13.15 4.55
N ILE A 183 5.62 -11.84 4.55
CA ILE A 183 5.70 -10.99 3.35
C ILE A 183 7.14 -10.81 2.87
N GLY A 184 8.09 -10.75 3.81
CA GLY A 184 9.52 -10.68 3.54
C GLY A 184 10.04 -11.95 2.90
N LEU A 185 9.71 -13.12 3.45
CA LEU A 185 10.10 -14.42 2.87
C LEU A 185 9.49 -14.62 1.48
N ASP A 186 8.21 -14.31 1.31
CA ASP A 186 7.53 -14.43 0.02
C ASP A 186 8.10 -13.46 -1.03
N GLY A 187 8.28 -12.18 -0.66
CA GLY A 187 8.86 -11.17 -1.55
C GLY A 187 10.33 -11.43 -1.89
N PHE A 188 11.13 -11.81 -0.90
CA PHE A 188 12.55 -12.10 -1.06
C PHE A 188 12.78 -13.31 -1.96
N SER A 189 12.08 -14.43 -1.72
CA SER A 189 12.22 -15.63 -2.57
C SER A 189 11.87 -15.35 -4.03
N GLN A 190 10.83 -14.56 -4.30
CA GLN A 190 10.46 -14.17 -5.66
C GLN A 190 11.50 -13.23 -6.28
N LEU A 191 11.95 -12.20 -5.56
CA LEU A 191 12.91 -11.22 -6.05
C LEU A 191 14.21 -11.90 -6.49
N PHE A 192 14.77 -12.75 -5.62
CA PHE A 192 16.00 -13.47 -5.93
C PHE A 192 15.81 -14.52 -7.03
N GLY A 193 14.63 -15.14 -7.14
CA GLY A 193 14.31 -16.03 -8.26
C GLY A 193 14.39 -15.33 -9.63
N TYR A 194 13.94 -14.07 -9.72
CA TYR A 194 14.06 -13.28 -10.96
C TYR A 194 15.50 -12.82 -11.22
N TYR A 195 16.24 -12.38 -10.20
CA TYR A 195 17.64 -11.97 -10.37
C TYR A 195 18.61 -13.13 -10.60
N ALA A 196 18.19 -14.36 -10.33
CA ALA A 196 18.94 -15.56 -10.67
C ALA A 196 18.87 -15.90 -12.17
N LEU A 197 18.01 -15.23 -12.95
CA LEU A 197 17.89 -15.42 -14.39
C LEU A 197 18.63 -14.32 -15.17
N PRO A 198 19.33 -14.68 -16.26
CA PRO A 198 19.84 -13.71 -17.22
C PRO A 198 18.75 -12.77 -17.75
N ILE A 199 19.11 -11.50 -17.96
CA ILE A 199 18.17 -10.47 -18.45
C ILE A 199 17.71 -10.75 -19.89
N ASP A 200 18.55 -11.38 -20.69
CA ASP A 200 18.27 -11.75 -22.08
C ASP A 200 17.36 -12.97 -22.21
N GLY A 201 17.01 -13.63 -21.10
CA GLY A 201 16.19 -14.85 -21.09
C GLY A 201 16.95 -16.10 -21.54
N SER A 202 18.28 -16.05 -21.60
CA SER A 202 19.12 -17.22 -21.83
C SER A 202 19.16 -18.15 -20.61
N GLU A 203 19.58 -19.39 -20.83
CA GLU A 203 19.74 -20.37 -19.74
C GLU A 203 20.78 -19.90 -18.71
N PRO A 204 20.50 -20.03 -17.40
CA PRO A 204 21.45 -19.65 -16.36
C PRO A 204 22.80 -20.37 -16.51
N SER A 205 23.91 -19.64 -16.41
CA SER A 205 25.27 -20.19 -16.54
C SER A 205 26.25 -19.55 -15.56
N GLY A 206 27.30 -20.28 -15.19
CA GLY A 206 28.29 -19.81 -14.21
C GLY A 206 27.64 -19.44 -12.86
N PHE A 207 27.79 -18.19 -12.43
CA PHE A 207 27.27 -17.71 -11.15
C PHE A 207 25.74 -17.69 -11.09
N THR A 208 25.04 -17.36 -12.19
CA THR A 208 23.57 -17.33 -12.21
C THR A 208 22.97 -18.73 -12.07
N ALA A 209 23.65 -19.76 -12.58
CA ALA A 209 23.24 -21.15 -12.37
C ALA A 209 23.27 -21.55 -10.88
N VAL A 210 24.32 -21.16 -10.14
CA VAL A 210 24.42 -21.40 -8.69
C VAL A 210 23.32 -20.65 -7.94
N LEU A 211 23.06 -19.38 -8.30
CA LEU A 211 21.97 -18.61 -7.70
C LEU A 211 20.60 -19.23 -7.98
N HIS A 212 20.35 -19.70 -9.20
CA HIS A 212 19.08 -20.31 -9.59
C HIS A 212 18.82 -21.64 -8.86
N MET A 213 19.86 -22.40 -8.54
CA MET A 213 19.75 -23.61 -7.72
C MET A 213 19.27 -23.30 -6.29
N ILE A 214 19.68 -22.17 -5.72
CA ILE A 214 19.33 -21.75 -4.35
C ILE A 214 17.98 -21.02 -4.34
N PHE A 215 17.74 -20.18 -5.34
CA PHE A 215 16.54 -19.37 -5.51
C PHE A 215 15.90 -19.72 -6.87
N PRO A 216 15.15 -20.84 -6.93
CA PRO A 216 14.46 -21.19 -8.15
C PRO A 216 13.42 -20.14 -8.51
N LEU A 217 13.20 -19.94 -9.80
CA LEU A 217 12.13 -19.06 -10.27
C LEU A 217 10.80 -19.53 -9.68
N ARG A 218 10.13 -18.63 -8.97
CA ARG A 218 8.88 -18.91 -8.27
C ARG A 218 7.98 -17.69 -8.37
N GLU A 219 6.69 -17.94 -8.51
CA GLU A 219 5.64 -16.95 -8.31
C GLU A 219 4.72 -17.34 -7.17
N SER A 220 4.29 -16.33 -6.41
CA SER A 220 3.31 -16.51 -5.35
C SER A 220 1.89 -16.61 -5.92
N THR A 221 1.00 -17.31 -5.24
CA THR A 221 -0.42 -17.36 -5.63
C THR A 221 -1.12 -16.05 -5.26
N PRO A 222 -2.22 -15.67 -5.94
CA PRO A 222 -3.02 -14.51 -5.57
C PRO A 222 -3.43 -14.50 -4.09
N PHE A 223 -3.81 -15.66 -3.57
CA PHE A 223 -4.13 -15.84 -2.16
C PHE A 223 -2.95 -15.52 -1.24
N LEU A 224 -1.76 -16.06 -1.52
CA LEU A 224 -0.59 -15.84 -0.67
C LEU A 224 -0.17 -14.36 -0.68
N ARG A 225 -0.21 -13.70 -1.84
CA ARG A 225 0.07 -12.26 -1.96
C ARG A 225 -0.89 -11.43 -1.13
N LEU A 226 -2.19 -11.71 -1.26
CA LEU A 226 -3.24 -11.03 -0.50
C LEU A 226 -3.07 -11.28 1.01
N PHE A 227 -2.91 -12.54 1.42
CA PHE A 227 -2.84 -12.94 2.82
C PHE A 227 -1.62 -12.34 3.54
N THR A 228 -0.43 -12.46 2.96
CA THR A 228 0.80 -11.89 3.54
C THR A 228 0.74 -10.36 3.60
N GLY A 229 0.17 -9.72 2.57
CA GLY A 229 -0.10 -8.28 2.56
C GLY A 229 -1.06 -7.86 3.67
N MET A 230 -2.20 -8.56 3.80
CA MET A 230 -3.19 -8.28 4.84
C MET A 230 -2.63 -8.45 6.25
N LEU A 231 -1.88 -9.54 6.49
CA LEU A 231 -1.26 -9.80 7.78
C LEU A 231 -0.29 -8.67 8.16
N PHE A 232 0.57 -8.26 7.22
CA PHE A 232 1.47 -7.12 7.41
C PHE A 232 0.70 -5.83 7.73
N GLY A 233 -0.33 -5.48 6.95
CA GLY A 233 -1.12 -4.27 7.15
C GLY A 233 -1.84 -4.23 8.50
N LEU A 234 -2.47 -5.33 8.92
CA LEU A 234 -3.13 -5.43 10.23
C LEU A 234 -2.13 -5.30 11.39
N MET A 235 -0.99 -5.99 11.29
CA MET A 235 0.07 -5.94 12.30
C MET A 235 0.71 -4.55 12.37
N LEU A 236 0.85 -3.86 11.23
CA LEU A 236 1.35 -2.49 11.18
C LEU A 236 0.41 -1.53 11.90
N VAL A 237 -0.91 -1.65 11.71
CA VAL A 237 -1.89 -0.85 12.45
C VAL A 237 -1.83 -1.15 13.95
N TRP A 238 -1.80 -2.43 14.34
CA TRP A 238 -1.71 -2.83 15.75
C TRP A 238 -0.42 -2.34 16.41
N LEU A 239 0.68 -2.25 15.66
CA LEU A 239 1.92 -1.64 16.11
C LEU A 239 1.78 -0.11 16.23
N ALA A 240 1.39 0.56 15.16
CA ALA A 240 1.53 2.02 15.05
C ALA A 240 0.42 2.78 15.78
N TYR A 241 -0.84 2.37 15.66
CA TYR A 241 -1.98 3.20 16.07
C TYR A 241 -2.06 3.42 17.59
N PRO A 242 -1.81 2.42 18.46
CA PRO A 242 -1.71 2.65 19.90
C PRO A 242 -0.63 3.68 20.28
N ARG A 243 0.53 3.65 19.60
CA ARG A 243 1.64 4.57 19.85
C ARG A 243 1.31 5.98 19.35
N ILE A 244 0.69 6.09 18.19
CA ILE A 244 0.21 7.37 17.64
C ILE A 244 -0.86 7.97 18.55
N GLU A 245 -1.83 7.19 19.03
CA GLU A 245 -2.87 7.66 19.95
C GLU A 245 -2.27 8.26 21.23
N GLU A 246 -1.21 7.63 21.78
CA GLU A 246 -0.52 8.17 22.94
C GLU A 246 0.11 9.54 22.65
N GLY A 247 0.82 9.68 21.52
CA GLY A 247 1.38 10.95 21.08
C GLY A 247 0.31 12.02 20.83
N MET A 248 -0.74 11.69 20.09
CA MET A 248 -1.86 12.60 19.81
C MET A 248 -2.57 13.05 21.09
N ARG A 249 -2.72 12.16 22.07
CA ARG A 249 -3.27 12.49 23.38
C ARG A 249 -2.38 13.49 24.14
N GLN A 250 -1.06 13.32 24.11
CA GLN A 250 -0.11 14.26 24.73
C GLN A 250 -0.19 15.64 24.07
N THR A 251 -0.09 15.69 22.73
CA THR A 251 -0.21 16.93 21.94
C THR A 251 -1.53 17.64 22.22
N ARG A 252 -2.65 16.90 22.27
CA ARG A 252 -3.96 17.45 22.60
C ARG A 252 -3.99 18.10 23.97
N MET A 253 -3.45 17.45 25.00
CA MET A 253 -3.43 17.98 26.37
C MET A 253 -2.57 19.24 26.48
N GLU A 254 -1.43 19.29 25.79
CA GLU A 254 -0.55 20.46 25.79
C GLU A 254 -1.21 21.66 25.10
N LEU A 255 -1.78 21.45 23.91
CA LEU A 255 -2.47 22.49 23.16
C LEU A 255 -3.76 22.94 23.85
N GLU A 256 -4.50 22.05 24.51
CA GLU A 256 -5.69 22.43 25.29
C GLU A 256 -5.32 23.40 26.42
N ARG A 257 -4.21 23.15 27.13
CA ARG A 257 -3.70 24.08 28.15
C ARG A 257 -3.22 25.40 27.55
N LYS A 258 -2.44 25.35 26.46
CA LYS A 258 -1.86 26.54 25.82
C LYS A 258 -2.95 27.47 25.26
N LEU A 259 -3.86 26.92 24.46
CA LEU A 259 -4.97 27.66 23.86
C LEU A 259 -6.01 28.09 24.90
N GLY A 260 -6.24 27.27 25.93
CA GLY A 260 -7.13 27.60 27.05
C GLY A 260 -6.71 28.84 27.83
N ARG A 261 -5.40 29.01 28.09
CA ARG A 261 -4.85 30.20 28.79
C ARG A 261 -5.13 31.52 28.09
N ILE A 262 -5.26 31.48 26.75
CA ILE A 262 -5.51 32.67 25.92
C ILE A 262 -6.93 32.70 25.36
N ASN A 263 -7.83 31.84 25.85
CA ASN A 263 -9.21 31.69 25.41
C ASN A 263 -9.37 31.54 23.87
N ALA A 264 -8.44 30.80 23.25
CA ALA A 264 -8.39 30.58 21.80
C ALA A 264 -8.68 29.13 21.41
N LEU A 265 -9.46 28.39 22.21
CA LEU A 265 -9.87 27.03 21.85
C LEU A 265 -10.89 27.07 20.69
N PRO A 266 -10.73 26.25 19.64
CA PRO A 266 -11.59 26.29 18.47
C PRO A 266 -13.02 25.81 18.74
N PHE A 267 -13.24 25.06 19.82
CA PHE A 267 -14.57 24.71 20.32
C PHE A 267 -14.64 25.03 21.81
N ARG A 268 -15.53 25.95 22.20
CA ARG A 268 -15.91 26.12 23.60
C ARG A 268 -16.60 24.83 24.04
N LYS A 269 -16.19 24.23 25.17
CA LYS A 269 -17.04 23.25 25.85
C LYS A 269 -18.32 23.99 26.22
N GLY A 270 -19.41 23.71 25.50
CA GLY A 270 -20.75 23.92 26.02
C GLY A 270 -21.01 22.92 27.13
#